data_AF-A0A961GZW6-F1
#
_entry.id   AF-A0A961GZW6-F1
#
_cell.length_a   1.000
_cell.length_b   1.000
_cell.length_c   1.000
_cell.angle_alpha   90.00
_cell.angle_beta   90.00
_cell.angle_gamma   90.00
#
_symmetry.space_group_name_H-M   'P 1'
#
loop_
_entity.id
_entity.type
_entity.pdbx_description
1 polymer ?
#
loop_
_entity_poly.entity_id
_entity_poly.type
_entity_poly.pdbx_seq_one_letter_code
_entity_poly.pdbx_strand_id
1 'polypeptide(L)'
;MFSVRHFILIAALALPFGTMRALDWNELNDGDLSGDGNAPTFILFTEGDNLIEGTMGALGGVGPVDADVWTFTIAAGYYLTGINLVSYSAPTSGNQSFMAIDDASTINMSDPSQHLSNGLWTEELDGFGNTYTNLLAILDAGPEFGGTGFDGPLGPGTYTFWIQEGSEQIQYCIDFVVTPVPEPGSVLLLGLAGMLAWRRRR
;
A
#
# COMPACT_ATOMS: atom_id res chain seq x y z
N MET A 1 7.38 47.03 -52.41
CA MET A 1 6.19 46.53 -51.68
C MET A 1 6.59 45.23 -50.99
N PHE A 2 6.86 45.27 -49.69
CA PHE A 2 7.23 44.08 -48.91
C PHE A 2 5.97 43.40 -48.37
N SER A 3 5.82 42.10 -48.64
CA SER A 3 4.70 41.27 -48.20
C SER A 3 5.04 40.61 -46.87
N VAL A 4 4.27 40.91 -45.82
CA VAL A 4 4.40 40.32 -44.48
C VAL A 4 3.54 39.07 -44.41
N ARG A 5 4.18 37.89 -44.45
CA ARG A 5 3.53 36.60 -44.24
C ARG A 5 3.37 36.37 -42.73
N HIS A 6 2.12 36.37 -42.27
CA HIS A 6 1.74 36.06 -40.90
C HIS A 6 1.82 34.55 -40.69
N PHE A 7 2.75 34.10 -39.85
CA PHE A 7 2.77 32.75 -39.30
C PHE A 7 1.84 32.71 -38.08
N ILE A 8 0.73 31.98 -38.16
CA ILE A 8 -0.13 31.68 -37.02
C ILE A 8 0.43 30.43 -36.35
N LEU A 9 0.96 30.58 -35.13
CA LEU A 9 1.32 29.49 -34.23
C LEU A 9 0.04 29.01 -33.52
N ILE A 10 -0.40 27.80 -33.83
CA ILE A 10 -1.45 27.11 -33.07
C ILE A 10 -0.76 26.43 -31.89
N ALA A 11 -0.96 26.96 -30.68
CA ALA A 11 -0.57 26.29 -29.44
C ALA A 11 -1.64 25.24 -29.11
N ALA A 12 -1.29 23.96 -29.23
CA ALA A 12 -2.15 22.87 -28.79
C ALA A 12 -2.11 22.79 -27.25
N LEU A 13 -3.24 23.11 -26.61
CA LEU A 13 -3.44 22.95 -25.17
C LEU A 13 -3.65 21.47 -24.88
N ALA A 14 -2.60 20.76 -24.45
CA ALA A 14 -2.73 19.40 -23.95
C ALA A 14 -3.39 19.45 -22.57
N LEU A 15 -4.68 19.11 -22.51
CA LEU A 15 -5.36 18.88 -21.25
C LEU A 15 -4.82 17.55 -20.66
N PRO A 16 -4.35 17.53 -19.40
CA PRO A 16 -3.98 16.28 -18.77
C PRO A 16 -5.27 15.45 -18.60
N PHE A 17 -5.38 14.36 -19.36
CA PHE A 17 -6.35 13.33 -19.05
C PHE A 17 -5.88 12.65 -17.76
N GLY A 18 -6.69 12.72 -16.70
CA GLY A 18 -6.46 11.93 -15.50
C GLY A 18 -6.36 10.46 -15.89
N THR A 19 -5.25 9.83 -15.54
CA THR A 19 -5.07 8.39 -15.79
C THR A 19 -5.95 7.67 -14.76
N MET A 20 -6.97 6.94 -15.21
CA MET A 20 -7.65 5.98 -14.33
C MET A 20 -6.65 4.85 -14.04
N ARG A 21 -6.26 4.71 -12.78
CA ARG A 21 -5.40 3.62 -12.33
C ARG A 21 -6.29 2.39 -12.08
N ALA A 22 -5.92 1.25 -12.65
CA ALA A 22 -6.60 -0.01 -12.36
C ALA A 22 -6.23 -0.48 -10.95
N LEU A 23 -7.14 -1.20 -10.29
CA LEU A 23 -6.83 -1.91 -9.06
C LEU A 23 -5.80 -3.01 -9.36
N ASP A 24 -4.90 -3.24 -8.42
CA ASP A 24 -3.89 -4.30 -8.51
C ASP A 24 -4.51 -5.66 -8.14
N TRP A 25 -5.56 -5.64 -7.30
CA TRP A 25 -6.46 -6.77 -7.08
C TRP A 25 -7.88 -6.30 -6.78
N ASN A 26 -8.88 -6.92 -7.41
CA ASN A 26 -10.29 -6.73 -7.09
C ASN A 26 -10.99 -8.09 -7.03
N GLU A 27 -11.48 -8.49 -5.86
CA GLU A 27 -12.11 -9.81 -5.68
C GLU A 27 -13.36 -10.04 -6.54
N LEU A 28 -14.06 -8.97 -6.97
CA LEU A 28 -15.20 -9.10 -7.88
C LEU A 28 -14.78 -9.56 -9.28
N ASN A 29 -13.53 -9.31 -9.68
CA ASN A 29 -13.02 -9.58 -11.03
C ASN A 29 -11.94 -10.68 -11.04
N ASP A 30 -11.07 -10.69 -10.04
CA ASP A 30 -9.86 -11.52 -9.98
C ASP A 30 -10.07 -12.78 -9.12
N GLY A 31 -11.17 -12.83 -8.35
CA GLY A 31 -11.53 -13.91 -7.45
C GLY A 31 -11.17 -13.63 -6.00
N ASP A 32 -11.66 -14.51 -5.14
CA ASP A 32 -11.49 -14.44 -3.68
C ASP A 32 -10.02 -14.49 -3.27
N LEU A 33 -9.61 -13.66 -2.30
CA LEU A 33 -8.32 -13.83 -1.64
C LEU A 33 -8.33 -15.09 -0.78
N SER A 34 -7.14 -15.56 -0.43
CA SER A 34 -7.01 -16.78 0.34
C SER A 34 -7.34 -16.53 1.81
N GLY A 35 -8.19 -17.36 2.41
CA GLY A 35 -8.37 -17.42 3.87
C GLY A 35 -7.40 -18.34 4.60
N ASP A 36 -6.38 -18.87 3.94
CA ASP A 36 -5.36 -19.76 4.54
C ASP A 36 -3.98 -19.09 4.57
N GLY A 37 -3.51 -18.79 5.79
CA GLY A 37 -2.18 -18.24 6.03
C GLY A 37 -1.01 -19.11 5.54
N ASN A 38 -1.23 -20.39 5.26
CA ASN A 38 -0.23 -21.30 4.67
C ASN A 38 -0.23 -21.30 3.14
N ALA A 39 -1.26 -20.72 2.52
CA ALA A 39 -1.36 -20.58 1.06
C ALA A 39 -1.93 -19.19 0.68
N PRO A 40 -1.23 -18.07 1.00
CA PRO A 40 -1.70 -16.74 0.64
C PRO A 40 -1.81 -16.53 -0.87
N THR A 41 -2.72 -15.66 -1.31
CA THR A 41 -2.79 -15.23 -2.71
C THR A 41 -1.57 -14.36 -3.04
N PHE A 42 -0.80 -14.70 -4.09
CA PHE A 42 0.33 -13.88 -4.50
C PHE A 42 -0.13 -12.69 -5.34
N ILE A 43 0.29 -11.48 -4.95
CA ILE A 43 0.00 -10.24 -5.66
C ILE A 43 1.32 -9.54 -6.01
N LEU A 44 1.46 -9.16 -7.28
CA LEU A 44 2.65 -8.45 -7.76
C LEU A 44 2.54 -6.96 -7.43
N PHE A 45 3.41 -6.47 -6.55
CA PHE A 45 3.53 -5.04 -6.30
C PHE A 45 4.54 -4.38 -7.24
N THR A 46 4.23 -3.14 -7.62
CA THR A 46 5.07 -2.28 -8.47
C THR A 46 5.36 -0.96 -7.77
N GLU A 47 6.26 -0.16 -8.33
CA GLU A 47 6.53 1.19 -7.83
C GLU A 47 5.26 2.05 -7.84
N GLY A 48 5.06 2.78 -6.75
CA GLY A 48 3.90 3.64 -6.53
C GLY A 48 2.85 2.97 -5.63
N ASP A 49 1.63 3.43 -5.78
CA ASP A 49 0.45 2.90 -5.10
C ASP A 49 0.20 1.46 -5.57
N ASN A 50 -0.43 0.61 -4.75
CA ASN A 50 -0.85 -0.75 -5.12
C ASN A 50 -2.18 -1.04 -4.40
N LEU A 51 -3.30 -1.05 -5.14
CA LEU A 51 -4.65 -1.03 -4.58
C LEU A 51 -5.26 -2.43 -4.55
N ILE A 52 -5.67 -2.86 -3.35
CA ILE A 52 -6.31 -4.14 -3.08
C ILE A 52 -7.73 -3.87 -2.56
N GLU A 53 -8.73 -4.38 -3.26
CA GLU A 53 -10.15 -4.24 -2.89
C GLU A 53 -10.80 -5.62 -2.72
N GLY A 54 -11.57 -5.78 -1.65
CA GLY A 54 -12.21 -7.05 -1.31
C GLY A 54 -13.29 -6.94 -0.25
N THR A 55 -13.78 -8.10 0.17
CA THR A 55 -14.74 -8.27 1.26
C THR A 55 -14.23 -9.29 2.26
N MET A 56 -14.27 -8.95 3.54
CA MET A 56 -13.91 -9.88 4.61
C MET A 56 -15.01 -9.97 5.68
N GLY A 57 -14.91 -10.96 6.55
CA GLY A 57 -15.79 -11.17 7.69
C GLY A 57 -16.94 -12.14 7.45
N ALA A 58 -17.81 -12.29 8.45
CA ALA A 58 -18.86 -13.29 8.40
C ALA A 58 -20.12 -12.77 7.69
N LEU A 59 -20.57 -13.46 6.64
CA LEU A 59 -21.82 -13.11 5.92
C LEU A 59 -23.03 -13.10 6.89
N GLY A 60 -23.62 -11.93 7.11
CA GLY A 60 -24.73 -11.74 8.05
C GLY A 60 -24.38 -12.00 9.53
N GLY A 61 -23.08 -11.98 9.86
CA GLY A 61 -22.55 -12.25 11.20
C GLY A 61 -22.71 -13.69 11.68
N VAL A 62 -23.02 -14.61 10.77
CA VAL A 62 -23.22 -16.03 11.05
C VAL A 62 -22.46 -16.85 10.02
N GLY A 63 -21.42 -17.58 10.46
CA GLY A 63 -20.69 -18.49 9.59
C GLY A 63 -19.19 -18.52 9.89
N PRO A 64 -18.40 -19.22 9.05
CA PRO A 64 -16.95 -19.07 9.03
C PRO A 64 -16.62 -17.60 8.80
N VAL A 65 -15.63 -17.10 9.53
CA VAL A 65 -15.10 -15.76 9.30
C VAL A 65 -14.26 -15.81 8.03
N ASP A 66 -14.60 -14.95 7.07
CA ASP A 66 -13.82 -14.76 5.87
C ASP A 66 -12.60 -13.89 6.19
N ALA A 67 -11.42 -14.42 5.93
CA ALA A 67 -10.16 -13.75 6.20
C ALA A 67 -9.45 -13.60 4.88
N ASP A 68 -8.77 -12.48 4.69
CA ASP A 68 -8.05 -12.23 3.45
C ASP A 68 -6.56 -12.23 3.74
N VAL A 69 -5.85 -13.10 3.03
CA VAL A 69 -4.42 -13.29 3.18
C VAL A 69 -3.76 -13.27 1.81
N TRP A 70 -2.83 -12.33 1.65
CA TRP A 70 -2.01 -12.22 0.45
C TRP A 70 -0.54 -12.03 0.78
N THR A 71 0.30 -12.41 -0.18
CA THR A 71 1.74 -12.23 -0.11
C THR A 71 2.24 -11.42 -1.30
N PHE A 72 3.21 -10.57 -1.05
CA PHE A 72 3.82 -9.68 -2.03
C PHE A 72 5.32 -9.56 -1.79
N THR A 73 6.04 -8.97 -2.75
CA THR A 73 7.48 -8.75 -2.64
C THR A 73 7.82 -7.29 -2.88
N ILE A 74 8.60 -6.72 -1.96
CA ILE A 74 9.27 -5.44 -2.14
C ILE A 74 10.62 -5.71 -2.77
N ALA A 75 10.80 -5.22 -4.00
CA ALA A 75 12.03 -5.43 -4.76
C ALA A 75 13.22 -4.69 -4.12
N ALA A 76 14.44 -5.19 -4.40
CA ALA A 76 15.66 -4.50 -4.01
C ALA A 76 15.69 -3.07 -4.59
N GLY A 77 16.07 -2.10 -3.75
CA GLY A 77 16.05 -0.68 -4.13
C GLY A 77 14.72 0.03 -3.84
N TYR A 78 13.75 -0.64 -3.19
CA TYR A 78 12.48 -0.05 -2.79
C TYR A 78 12.19 -0.27 -1.29
N TYR A 79 11.25 0.53 -0.78
CA TYR A 79 10.60 0.39 0.52
C TYR A 79 9.09 0.36 0.35
N LEU A 80 8.39 -0.41 1.19
CA LEU A 80 6.98 -0.14 1.47
C LEU A 80 6.90 0.99 2.50
N THR A 81 6.38 2.13 2.06
CA THR A 81 6.34 3.38 2.84
C THR A 81 4.94 3.75 3.34
N GLY A 82 3.91 3.04 2.88
CA GLY A 82 2.54 3.27 3.34
C GLY A 82 1.67 2.05 3.15
N ILE A 83 0.74 1.87 4.08
CA ILE A 83 -0.41 0.97 3.96
C ILE A 83 -1.59 1.84 4.39
N ASN A 84 -2.36 2.33 3.43
CA ASN A 84 -3.39 3.34 3.65
C ASN A 84 -4.77 2.73 3.43
N LEU A 85 -5.68 2.91 4.38
CA LEU A 85 -7.06 2.55 4.18
C LEU A 85 -7.73 3.61 3.29
N VAL A 86 -8.16 3.22 2.10
CA VAL A 86 -8.77 4.10 1.10
C VAL A 86 -10.29 4.15 1.26
N SER A 87 -10.90 3.00 1.52
CA SER A 87 -12.31 2.90 1.85
C SER A 87 -12.54 1.74 2.81
N TYR A 88 -13.57 1.86 3.64
CA TYR A 88 -13.94 0.82 4.61
C TYR A 88 -15.41 0.96 4.98
N SER A 89 -16.20 -0.11 4.83
CA SER A 89 -17.58 -0.12 5.31
C SER A 89 -17.60 -0.56 6.77
N ALA A 90 -17.43 0.39 7.69
CA ALA A 90 -17.31 0.08 9.12
C ALA A 90 -18.46 -0.82 9.64
N PRO A 91 -18.14 -1.80 10.50
CA PRO A 91 -19.16 -2.68 11.08
C PRO A 91 -20.09 -1.87 11.98
N THR A 92 -21.38 -2.19 11.90
CA THR A 92 -22.50 -1.58 12.63
C THR A 92 -22.37 -1.75 14.15
N SER A 93 -21.65 -2.76 14.61
CA SER A 93 -21.46 -3.08 16.03
C SER A 93 -20.34 -2.28 16.71
N GLY A 94 -19.56 -1.48 15.95
CA GLY A 94 -18.42 -0.72 16.48
C GLY A 94 -17.21 -1.58 16.83
N ASN A 95 -17.15 -2.82 16.34
CA ASN A 95 -15.99 -3.68 16.47
C ASN A 95 -14.83 -3.20 15.57
N GLN A 96 -13.62 -3.49 15.99
CA GLN A 96 -12.40 -3.22 15.22
C GLN A 96 -12.02 -4.44 14.39
N SER A 97 -11.52 -4.21 13.18
CA SER A 97 -10.95 -5.27 12.35
C SER A 97 -9.50 -5.56 12.75
N PHE A 98 -9.06 -6.79 12.53
CA PHE A 98 -7.73 -7.29 12.90
C PHE A 98 -6.80 -7.40 11.70
N MET A 99 -5.49 -7.14 11.90
CA MET A 99 -4.43 -7.28 10.87
C MET A 99 -3.21 -7.86 11.48
N ALA A 100 -2.48 -8.57 10.63
CA ALA A 100 -1.11 -8.90 10.88
C ALA A 100 -0.27 -8.77 9.60
N ILE A 101 1.02 -8.57 9.81
CA ILE A 101 2.04 -8.69 8.78
C ILE A 101 3.14 -9.63 9.27
N ASP A 102 3.69 -10.42 8.34
CA ASP A 102 4.81 -11.32 8.55
C ASP A 102 5.89 -11.05 7.49
N ASP A 103 7.17 -11.26 7.82
CA ASP A 103 8.31 -11.12 6.91
C ASP A 103 8.65 -12.42 6.16
N ALA A 104 7.62 -13.25 5.96
CA ALA A 104 7.65 -14.51 5.26
C ALA A 104 6.56 -14.61 4.18
N SER A 105 6.58 -15.67 3.38
CA SER A 105 5.57 -15.96 2.35
C SER A 105 4.29 -16.63 2.89
N THR A 106 4.20 -16.79 4.20
CA THR A 106 3.07 -17.38 4.93
C THR A 106 2.94 -16.64 6.26
N ILE A 107 1.78 -16.73 6.91
CA ILE A 107 1.54 -16.14 8.22
C ILE A 107 0.83 -17.10 9.15
N ASN A 108 1.26 -17.15 10.42
CA ASN A 108 0.64 -18.00 11.42
C ASN A 108 -0.65 -17.36 11.97
N MET A 109 -1.81 -17.84 11.55
CA MET A 109 -3.10 -17.28 11.99
C MET A 109 -3.54 -17.70 13.41
N SER A 110 -2.73 -18.50 14.12
CA SER A 110 -3.06 -19.04 15.45
C SER A 110 -2.13 -18.56 16.56
N ASP A 111 -1.00 -17.94 16.22
CA ASP A 111 -0.01 -17.46 17.20
C ASP A 111 0.52 -16.07 16.80
N PRO A 112 -0.02 -14.99 17.39
CA PRO A 112 0.40 -13.63 17.05
C PRO A 112 1.85 -13.33 17.44
N SER A 113 2.45 -14.09 18.36
CA SER A 113 3.85 -13.89 18.74
C SER A 113 4.85 -14.20 17.62
N GLN A 114 4.39 -14.88 16.56
CA GLN A 114 5.19 -15.18 15.37
C GLN A 114 5.07 -14.12 14.28
N HIS A 115 4.20 -13.12 14.41
CA HIS A 115 4.06 -12.07 13.42
C HIS A 115 5.23 -11.08 13.48
N LEU A 116 5.50 -10.43 12.35
CA LEU A 116 6.33 -9.23 12.35
C LEU A 116 5.60 -8.13 13.15
N SER A 117 4.34 -7.87 12.86
CA SER A 117 3.48 -7.01 13.69
C SER A 117 1.99 -7.34 13.50
N ASN A 118 1.14 -6.87 14.42
CA ASN A 118 -0.31 -7.01 14.36
C ASN A 118 -1.00 -5.90 15.15
N GLY A 119 -2.28 -5.68 14.87
CA GLY A 119 -3.08 -4.71 15.59
C GLY A 119 -4.52 -4.65 15.12
N LEU A 120 -5.31 -3.87 15.84
CA LEU A 120 -6.68 -3.56 15.49
C LEU A 120 -6.79 -2.20 14.78
N TRP A 121 -7.68 -2.07 13.79
CA TRP A 121 -8.05 -0.77 13.23
C TRP A 121 -9.55 -0.55 13.17
N THR A 122 -9.88 0.72 13.03
CA THR A 122 -11.18 1.21 12.60
C THR A 122 -10.94 2.27 11.52
N GLU A 123 -12.00 2.68 10.85
CA GLU A 123 -11.93 3.84 9.95
C GLU A 123 -11.82 5.12 10.78
N GLU A 124 -10.81 5.93 10.45
CA GLU A 124 -10.73 7.31 10.86
C GLU A 124 -11.14 8.18 9.66
N LEU A 125 -12.12 9.06 9.88
CA LEU A 125 -12.61 10.02 8.87
C LEU A 125 -12.09 11.42 9.13
N ASP A 126 -11.53 12.05 8.11
CA ASP A 126 -11.07 13.42 8.20
C ASP A 126 -12.28 14.37 8.40
N GLY A 127 -12.01 15.67 8.59
CA GLY A 127 -13.09 16.68 8.71
C GLY A 127 -13.98 16.81 7.46
N PHE A 128 -13.67 16.09 6.37
CA PHE A 128 -14.39 16.05 5.10
C PHE A 128 -15.05 14.68 4.84
N GLY A 129 -14.90 13.70 5.72
CA GLY A 129 -15.47 12.37 5.59
C GLY A 129 -14.66 11.40 4.71
N ASN A 130 -13.38 11.69 4.43
CA ASN A 130 -12.50 10.75 3.74
C ASN A 130 -11.74 9.89 4.76
N THR A 131 -11.52 8.62 4.42
CA THR A 131 -10.68 7.72 5.22
C THR A 131 -9.22 8.21 5.20
N TYR A 132 -8.55 8.20 6.36
CA TYR A 132 -7.12 8.58 6.47
C TYR A 132 -6.31 7.66 7.37
N THR A 133 -6.83 6.47 7.69
CA THR A 133 -6.15 5.52 8.56
C THR A 133 -4.86 5.01 7.89
N ASN A 134 -3.71 5.31 8.49
CA ASN A 134 -2.42 4.75 8.11
C ASN A 134 -2.16 3.46 8.90
N LEU A 135 -2.47 2.32 8.27
CA LEU A 135 -2.31 0.99 8.86
C LEU A 135 -0.84 0.65 9.13
N LEU A 136 0.08 1.14 8.29
CA LEU A 136 1.51 0.93 8.53
C LEU A 136 1.96 1.58 9.83
N ALA A 137 1.48 2.79 10.12
CA ALA A 137 1.79 3.48 11.37
C ALA A 137 1.24 2.75 12.61
N ILE A 138 0.08 2.09 12.49
CA ILE A 138 -0.47 1.25 13.57
C ILE A 138 0.45 0.03 13.80
N LEU A 139 0.91 -0.63 12.73
CA LEU A 139 1.81 -1.79 12.83
C LEU A 139 3.21 -1.41 13.35
N ASP A 140 3.71 -0.24 12.96
CA ASP A 140 5.01 0.32 13.37
C ASP A 140 5.02 0.80 14.84
N ALA A 141 3.85 1.12 15.41
CA ALA A 141 3.71 1.43 16.84
C ALA A 141 4.07 0.24 17.75
N GLY A 142 4.16 -0.96 17.17
CA GLY A 142 4.50 -2.22 17.82
C GLY A 142 3.31 -3.17 17.87
N PRO A 143 3.56 -4.49 17.93
CA PRO A 143 2.51 -5.49 17.89
C PRO A 143 1.61 -5.44 19.13
N GLU A 144 0.30 -5.38 18.92
CA GLU A 144 -0.70 -5.33 20.00
C GLU A 144 -0.81 -6.65 20.77
N PHE A 145 -0.70 -7.79 20.08
CA PHE A 145 -0.90 -9.14 20.63
C PHE A 145 0.39 -9.96 20.71
N GLY A 146 1.56 -9.30 20.66
CA GLY A 146 2.88 -9.92 20.58
C GLY A 146 3.39 -10.04 19.14
N GLY A 147 4.70 -10.21 18.97
CA GLY A 147 5.36 -10.22 17.67
C GLY A 147 6.78 -9.65 17.81
N THR A 148 7.48 -9.53 16.68
CA THR A 148 8.87 -9.03 16.67
C THR A 148 8.94 -7.50 16.71
N GLY A 149 7.98 -6.84 16.04
CA GLY A 149 7.99 -5.41 15.77
C GLY A 149 8.98 -5.03 14.65
N PHE A 150 8.82 -3.81 14.14
CA PHE A 150 9.75 -3.17 13.22
C PHE A 150 9.80 -1.66 13.53
N ASP A 151 10.71 -0.93 12.86
CA ASP A 151 10.84 0.52 12.98
C ASP A 151 10.98 1.12 11.59
N GLY A 152 9.97 1.87 11.16
CA GLY A 152 9.94 2.60 9.90
C GLY A 152 9.50 1.78 8.67
N PRO A 153 9.82 2.25 7.45
CA PRO A 153 9.40 1.60 6.21
C PRO A 153 9.93 0.16 6.09
N LEU A 154 9.12 -0.73 5.52
CA LEU A 154 9.53 -2.11 5.30
C LEU A 154 10.44 -2.21 4.09
N GLY A 155 11.65 -2.76 4.30
CA GLY A 155 12.68 -2.91 3.27
C GLY A 155 12.38 -3.99 2.24
N PRO A 156 13.33 -4.24 1.32
CA PRO A 156 13.23 -5.34 0.37
C PRO A 156 13.03 -6.68 1.08
N GLY A 157 12.07 -7.46 0.60
CA GLY A 157 11.67 -8.71 1.24
C GLY A 157 10.33 -9.21 0.71
N THR A 158 9.99 -10.44 1.10
CA THR A 158 8.65 -11.01 0.89
C THR A 158 7.87 -10.85 2.18
N TYR A 159 6.66 -10.34 2.07
CA TYR A 159 5.77 -10.15 3.21
C TYR A 159 4.44 -10.84 2.97
N THR A 160 3.77 -11.21 4.04
CA THR A 160 2.39 -11.69 4.02
C THR A 160 1.55 -10.79 4.88
N PHE A 161 0.42 -10.32 4.34
CA PHE A 161 -0.53 -9.48 5.05
C PHE A 161 -1.83 -10.25 5.22
N TRP A 162 -2.39 -10.15 6.42
CA TRP A 162 -3.63 -10.81 6.81
C TRP A 162 -4.56 -9.76 7.40
N ILE A 163 -5.81 -9.75 6.97
CA ILE A 163 -6.89 -8.98 7.57
C ILE A 163 -8.09 -9.86 7.90
N GLN A 164 -8.83 -9.48 8.94
CA GLN A 164 -10.04 -10.20 9.34
C GLN A 164 -11.04 -9.31 10.09
N GLU A 165 -12.33 -9.44 9.76
CA GLU A 165 -13.43 -8.87 10.55
C GLU A 165 -14.22 -9.99 11.25
N GLY A 166 -14.32 -9.93 12.58
CA GLY A 166 -14.94 -11.00 13.37
C GLY A 166 -16.46 -10.95 13.43
N SER A 167 -17.08 -9.82 13.08
CA SER A 167 -18.49 -9.57 13.40
C SER A 167 -19.47 -9.68 12.25
N GLU A 168 -19.23 -9.00 11.14
CA GLU A 168 -20.08 -9.02 9.95
C GLU A 168 -19.24 -8.86 8.70
N GLN A 169 -19.84 -9.05 7.53
CA GLN A 169 -19.15 -8.84 6.27
C GLN A 169 -19.00 -7.34 6.01
N ILE A 170 -17.77 -6.92 5.72
CA ILE A 170 -17.42 -5.55 5.38
C ILE A 170 -16.66 -5.50 4.05
N GLN A 171 -16.66 -4.34 3.42
CA GLN A 171 -15.89 -4.00 2.24
C GLN A 171 -14.69 -3.13 2.63
N TYR A 172 -13.57 -3.31 1.95
CA TYR A 172 -12.39 -2.48 2.14
C TYR A 172 -11.68 -2.20 0.80
N CYS A 173 -10.91 -1.12 0.79
CA CYS A 173 -9.88 -0.86 -0.20
C CYS A 173 -8.63 -0.37 0.53
N ILE A 174 -7.50 -1.02 0.30
CA ILE A 174 -6.21 -0.70 0.93
C ILE A 174 -5.18 -0.40 -0.16
N ASP A 175 -4.42 0.67 0.04
CA ASP A 175 -3.33 1.08 -0.82
C ASP A 175 -1.95 0.83 -0.18
N PHE A 176 -1.11 0.09 -0.89
CA PHE A 176 0.28 -0.19 -0.52
C PHE A 176 1.23 0.67 -1.35
N VAL A 177 1.90 1.61 -0.69
CA VAL A 177 2.76 2.60 -1.36
C VAL A 177 4.21 2.14 -1.34
N VAL A 178 4.72 1.74 -2.50
CA VAL A 178 6.10 1.31 -2.71
C VAL A 178 6.92 2.43 -3.33
N THR A 179 7.99 2.86 -2.67
CA THR A 179 8.83 3.97 -3.14
C THR A 179 10.29 3.57 -3.28
N PRO A 180 11.03 4.15 -4.25
CA PRO A 180 12.45 3.86 -4.41
C PRO A 180 13.27 4.39 -3.23
N VAL A 181 14.25 3.61 -2.80
CA VAL A 181 15.28 4.03 -1.84
C VAL A 181 16.07 5.20 -2.45
N PRO A 182 16.13 6.39 -1.80
CA PRO A 182 16.94 7.48 -2.32
C PRO A 182 18.42 7.08 -2.36
N GLU A 183 19.00 6.90 -3.55
CA GLU A 183 20.42 6.56 -3.69
C GLU A 183 21.31 7.73 -3.21
N PRO A 184 22.22 7.52 -2.25
CA PRO A 184 23.13 8.57 -1.78
C PRO A 184 24.06 9.13 -2.88
N GLY A 185 24.24 8.41 -3.99
CA GLY A 185 25.21 8.71 -5.05
C GLY A 185 24.82 9.86 -6.00
N SER A 186 23.54 10.16 -6.16
CA SER A 186 23.04 11.16 -7.13
C SER A 186 23.49 12.59 -6.78
N VAL A 187 23.54 12.90 -5.49
CA VAL A 187 24.02 14.19 -4.97
C VAL A 187 25.53 14.33 -5.15
N LEU A 188 26.26 13.24 -4.99
CA LEU A 188 27.73 13.22 -5.08
C LEU A 188 28.20 13.36 -6.53
N LEU A 189 27.49 12.76 -7.50
CA LEU A 189 27.75 12.93 -8.93
C LEU A 189 27.45 14.35 -9.42
N LEU A 190 26.35 14.97 -8.96
CA LEU A 190 26.05 16.38 -9.25
C LEU A 190 27.11 17.32 -8.63
N GLY A 191 27.55 17.02 -7.40
CA GLY A 191 28.63 17.76 -6.74
C GLY A 191 29.96 17.67 -7.51
N LEU A 192 30.36 16.48 -7.96
CA LEU A 192 31.57 16.27 -8.75
C LEU A 192 31.48 16.92 -10.14
N ALA A 193 30.33 16.82 -10.82
CA ALA A 193 30.11 17.50 -12.10
C ALA A 193 30.20 19.03 -11.95
N GLY A 194 29.65 19.59 -10.88
CA GLY A 194 29.77 21.01 -10.53
C GLY A 194 31.23 21.44 -10.30
N MET A 195 32.00 20.65 -9.54
CA MET A 195 33.42 20.93 -9.29
C MET A 195 34.28 20.84 -10.56
N LEU A 196 34.01 19.86 -11.44
CA LEU A 196 34.70 19.71 -12.72
C LEU A 196 34.35 20.84 -13.70
N ALA A 197 33.10 21.30 -13.73
CA ALA A 197 32.67 22.45 -14.53
C ALA A 197 33.27 23.77 -14.02
N TRP A 198 33.39 23.94 -12.71
CA TRP A 198 34.01 25.12 -12.11
C TRP A 198 35.52 25.18 -12.36
N ARG A 199 36.21 24.04 -12.32
CA ARG A 199 37.64 23.94 -12.60
C ARG A 199 38.00 24.23 -14.07
N ARG A 200 37.05 24.09 -15.00
CA ARG A 200 37.23 24.44 -16.42
C ARG A 200 36.99 25.91 -16.74
N ARG A 201 36.47 26.71 -15.79
CA ARG A 201 36.19 28.15 -15.97
C ARG A 201 37.26 29.07 -15.37
N ARG A 202 38.32 28.52 -14.76
CA ARG A 202 39.54 29.24 -14.37
C ARG A 202 40.65 28.88 -15.34
#